data_AF-A0A7K2BWM7-F1
#
_entry.id   AF-A0A7K2BWM7-F1
#
_cell.length_a   1.000
_cell.length_b   1.000
_cell.length_c   1.000
_cell.angle_alpha   90.00
_cell.angle_beta   90.00
_cell.angle_gamma   90.00
#
_symmetry.space_group_name_H-M   'P 1'
#
loop_
_entity.id
_entity.type
_entity.pdbx_description
1 polymer ?
#
loop_
_entity_poly.entity_id
_entity_poly.type
_entity_poly.pdbx_seq_one_letter_code
_entity_poly.pdbx_strand_id
1 'polypeptide(L)'
;MLRLALTLAALLALHALSPYQSVAGAGDDAGSTPGPCEDGYTAPTPVAVAVTGVPVVVTSTTNDYFVLYATIPAGPDATREVPVSVTRGEAGTTTLTDRLQPLSADKYRVEKYQVASPGDLDGDCVDDITELDGLGAYHPLNPGKKIGVGEGSVVVDSEETFKTLAYKGRAPYNFIKFMIFDLDGGNPYVYFVNTNKYLAHDTFADKWHNPPRAGSTTVYGEMEYSPNVVASDGSLGVYHFTLLRGWTYWQAHHVNELLAATMPVLENNLAYRPRIKPLANSPEAQHSDDRLVILEDEDLHPDVAFVPLNQAEGYGLLRLMEDGDEPRPIDIAIYKSLPNDLPRVAGTITTIP
;
A
#
# COMPACT_ATOMS: atom_id res chain seq x y z
N MET A 1 39.36 -11.26 50.08
CA MET A 1 38.61 -11.53 48.83
C MET A 1 37.74 -10.32 48.54
N LEU A 2 38.01 -9.71 47.39
CA LEU A 2 37.48 -8.45 46.90
C LEU A 2 36.11 -8.69 46.23
N ARG A 3 35.04 -8.00 46.61
CA ARG A 3 33.94 -7.69 45.68
C ARG A 3 33.38 -6.29 45.96
N LEU A 4 33.64 -5.45 44.98
CA LEU A 4 33.20 -4.08 44.77
C LEU A 4 31.71 -4.09 44.39
N ALA A 5 30.87 -3.32 45.09
CA ALA A 5 29.52 -2.99 44.64
C ALA A 5 29.52 -1.48 44.32
N LEU A 6 29.50 -1.17 43.03
CA LEU A 6 29.42 0.18 42.50
C LEU A 6 27.95 0.44 42.14
N THR A 7 27.26 1.28 42.91
CA THR A 7 25.94 1.82 42.55
C THR A 7 26.15 3.04 41.66
N LEU A 8 25.86 2.89 40.37
CA LEU A 8 25.81 4.01 39.43
C LEU A 8 24.37 4.49 39.31
N ALA A 9 24.09 5.67 39.87
CA ALA A 9 22.88 6.43 39.60
C ALA A 9 23.06 7.16 38.26
N ALA A 10 22.25 6.82 37.26
CA ALA A 10 22.12 7.60 36.04
C ALA A 10 20.79 8.35 36.07
N LEU A 11 20.89 9.68 36.25
CA LEU A 11 19.82 10.65 36.04
C LEU A 11 19.38 10.60 34.56
N LEU A 12 18.13 10.20 34.30
CA LEU A 12 17.47 10.53 33.04
C LEU A 12 16.98 11.99 33.13
N ALA A 13 17.64 12.89 32.39
CA ALA A 13 17.11 14.21 32.11
C ALA A 13 16.12 14.10 30.93
N LEU A 14 14.82 14.15 31.23
CA LEU A 14 13.78 14.47 30.24
C LEU A 14 14.04 15.90 29.74
N HIS A 15 14.52 16.04 28.50
CA HIS A 15 14.40 17.30 27.77
C HIS A 15 13.07 17.25 27.00
N ALA A 16 12.05 17.83 27.62
CA ALA A 16 10.87 18.29 26.90
C ALA A 16 11.28 19.52 26.08
N LEU A 17 11.24 19.40 24.75
CA LEU A 17 11.23 20.53 23.84
C LEU A 17 9.91 20.53 23.09
N SER A 18 8.96 21.28 23.63
CA SER A 18 8.04 22.04 22.80
C SER A 18 8.68 23.40 22.58
N PRO A 19 8.66 23.94 21.36
CA PRO A 19 7.68 25.00 21.15
C PRO A 19 7.04 24.95 19.75
N TYR A 20 5.72 24.78 19.71
CA TYR A 20 4.93 25.48 18.70
C TYR A 20 5.00 26.98 19.03
N GLN A 21 5.94 27.70 18.42
CA GLN A 21 5.77 29.13 18.22
C GLN A 21 5.09 29.33 16.88
N SER A 22 3.87 29.85 16.93
CA SER A 22 3.20 30.42 15.77
C SER A 22 4.05 31.56 15.20
N VAL A 23 4.63 31.38 14.02
CA VAL A 23 5.15 32.50 13.24
C VAL A 23 3.95 33.18 12.59
N ALA A 24 3.35 34.10 13.32
CA ALA A 24 2.52 35.16 12.76
C ALA A 24 3.43 36.38 12.59
N GLY A 25 3.68 36.78 11.34
CA GLY A 25 4.29 38.05 10.98
C GLY A 25 5.76 38.01 10.55
N ALA A 26 6.04 37.50 9.35
CA ALA A 26 7.06 38.06 8.47
C ALA A 26 6.26 38.65 7.29
N GLY A 27 6.20 39.96 7.08
CA GLY A 27 7.30 40.75 6.57
C GLY A 27 7.31 40.56 5.04
N ASP A 28 6.79 41.54 4.30
CA ASP A 28 6.74 41.51 2.83
C ASP A 28 8.16 41.39 2.24
N ASP A 29 8.58 40.15 1.95
CA ASP A 29 9.82 39.88 1.23
C ASP A 29 9.57 40.08 -0.27
N ALA A 30 9.97 41.24 -0.77
CA ALA A 30 10.13 41.48 -2.19
C ALA A 30 11.27 40.58 -2.73
N GLY A 31 10.92 39.39 -3.24
CA GLY A 31 11.86 38.51 -3.93
C GLY A 31 11.62 37.00 -3.87
N SER A 32 10.53 36.50 -3.27
CA SER A 32 10.23 35.06 -3.32
C SER A 32 9.91 34.62 -4.75
N THR A 33 10.56 33.55 -5.21
CA THR A 33 10.17 32.86 -6.45
C THR A 33 8.72 32.38 -6.32
N PRO A 34 7.85 32.60 -7.33
CA PRO A 34 6.48 32.11 -7.29
C PRO A 34 6.43 30.58 -7.10
N GLY A 35 5.51 30.09 -6.27
CA GLY A 35 5.27 28.65 -6.08
C GLY A 35 4.50 28.00 -7.24
N PRO A 36 4.36 26.66 -7.27
CA PRO A 36 3.91 25.89 -8.45
C PRO A 36 2.60 26.32 -9.14
N CYS A 37 1.69 26.96 -8.41
CA CYS A 37 0.41 27.46 -8.92
C CYS A 37 0.27 28.99 -8.88
N GLU A 38 1.37 29.71 -8.63
CA GLU A 38 1.41 31.16 -8.65
C GLU A 38 1.80 31.69 -10.04
N ASP A 39 1.25 32.86 -10.40
CA ASP A 39 1.53 33.50 -11.68
C ASP A 39 3.04 33.74 -11.85
N GLY A 40 3.59 33.24 -12.95
CA GLY A 40 5.03 33.35 -13.25
C GLY A 40 5.88 32.16 -12.78
N TYR A 41 5.28 31.15 -12.15
CA TYR A 41 5.97 29.87 -11.92
C TYR A 41 6.43 29.25 -13.23
N THR A 42 7.66 28.76 -13.23
CA THR A 42 8.23 27.99 -14.32
C THR A 42 8.77 26.71 -13.71
N ALA A 43 8.15 25.57 -14.03
CA ALA A 43 8.59 24.28 -13.55
C ALA A 43 10.07 24.06 -13.94
N PRO A 44 10.91 23.59 -13.00
CA PRO A 44 12.29 23.29 -13.30
C PRO A 44 12.38 22.18 -14.35
N THR A 45 13.38 22.27 -15.23
CA THR A 45 13.68 21.17 -16.16
C THR A 45 14.60 20.16 -15.48
N PRO A 46 14.16 18.90 -15.28
CA PRO A 46 15.03 17.87 -14.69
C PRO A 46 16.22 17.52 -15.57
N VAL A 47 17.26 17.00 -14.93
CA VAL A 47 18.39 16.36 -15.61
C VAL A 47 18.23 14.84 -15.53
N ALA A 48 18.14 14.18 -16.67
CA ALA A 48 18.12 12.72 -16.73
C ALA A 48 19.44 12.12 -16.21
N VAL A 49 19.34 11.07 -15.39
CA VAL A 49 20.48 10.33 -14.86
C VAL A 49 20.42 8.88 -15.35
N ALA A 50 21.53 8.37 -15.87
CA ALA A 50 21.60 7.00 -16.37
C ALA A 50 21.52 6.00 -15.22
N VAL A 51 20.67 4.97 -15.37
CA VAL A 51 20.61 3.82 -14.45
C VAL A 51 21.55 2.74 -14.97
N THR A 52 22.59 2.42 -14.21
CA THR A 52 23.64 1.47 -14.62
C THR A 52 23.56 0.12 -13.93
N GLY A 53 22.67 -0.05 -12.94
CA GLY A 53 22.55 -1.27 -12.16
C GLY A 53 21.46 -1.18 -11.09
N VAL A 54 21.27 -2.29 -10.38
CA VAL A 54 20.33 -2.46 -9.26
C VAL A 54 21.12 -3.05 -8.09
N PRO A 55 21.11 -2.45 -6.88
CA PRO A 55 20.33 -1.28 -6.47
C PRO A 55 20.68 -0.01 -7.28
N VAL A 56 19.70 0.89 -7.43
CA VAL A 56 19.86 2.13 -8.20
C VAL A 56 20.66 3.13 -7.36
N VAL A 57 21.93 3.33 -7.71
CA VAL A 57 22.84 4.26 -7.04
C VAL A 57 23.29 5.33 -8.02
N VAL A 58 23.15 6.60 -7.63
CA VAL A 58 23.47 7.76 -8.46
C VAL A 58 24.48 8.67 -7.78
N THR A 59 25.36 9.31 -8.57
CA THR A 59 26.22 10.39 -8.07
C THR A 59 25.38 11.59 -7.69
N SER A 60 25.65 12.18 -6.51
CA SER A 60 24.77 13.17 -5.91
C SER A 60 25.52 14.17 -5.00
N THR A 61 24.82 15.26 -4.70
CA THR A 61 25.15 16.20 -3.64
C THR A 61 23.91 16.49 -2.79
N THR A 62 24.09 17.16 -1.65
CA THR A 62 22.99 17.61 -0.80
C THR A 62 22.14 18.72 -1.42
N ASN A 63 22.55 19.28 -2.57
CA ASN A 63 21.77 20.27 -3.32
C ASN A 63 20.85 19.62 -4.36
N ASP A 64 20.94 18.30 -4.54
CA ASP A 64 20.14 17.55 -5.49
C ASP A 64 19.01 16.80 -4.76
N TYR A 65 17.93 16.51 -5.48
CA TYR A 65 17.00 15.44 -5.15
C TYR A 65 16.62 14.69 -6.42
N PHE A 66 16.09 13.49 -6.27
CA PHE A 66 15.89 12.56 -7.36
C PHE A 66 14.48 11.98 -7.35
N VAL A 67 13.95 11.79 -8.55
CA VAL A 67 12.71 11.03 -8.77
C VAL A 67 13.08 9.74 -9.49
N LEU A 68 12.69 8.61 -8.91
CA LEU A 68 12.80 7.29 -9.53
C LEU A 68 11.47 6.92 -10.16
N TYR A 69 11.51 6.58 -11.45
CA TYR A 69 10.37 6.08 -12.21
C TYR A 69 10.58 4.61 -12.55
N ALA A 70 9.50 3.83 -12.50
CA ALA A 70 9.47 2.43 -12.91
C ALA A 70 8.55 2.24 -14.13
N THR A 71 8.98 1.44 -15.10
CA THR A 71 8.14 0.98 -16.21
C THR A 71 7.46 -0.32 -15.82
N ILE A 72 6.14 -0.26 -15.63
CA ILE A 72 5.30 -1.38 -15.18
C ILE A 72 4.36 -1.87 -16.28
N PRO A 73 3.84 -3.10 -16.18
CA PRO A 73 2.77 -3.57 -17.06
C PRO A 73 1.47 -2.76 -16.90
N ALA A 74 0.80 -2.49 -18.02
CA ALA A 74 -0.48 -1.74 -18.05
C ALA A 74 -1.52 -2.40 -18.99
N GLY A 75 -1.23 -3.59 -19.49
CA GLY A 75 -2.02 -4.35 -20.44
C GLY A 75 -1.19 -5.49 -21.04
N PRO A 76 -1.78 -6.40 -21.82
CA PRO A 76 -1.08 -7.57 -22.36
C PRO A 76 0.20 -7.20 -23.15
N ASP A 77 0.15 -6.10 -23.90
CA ASP A 77 1.25 -5.59 -24.71
C ASP A 77 1.51 -4.10 -24.42
N ALA A 78 1.11 -3.62 -23.23
CA ALA A 78 1.20 -2.22 -22.86
C ALA A 78 1.99 -2.05 -21.56
N THR A 79 2.74 -0.96 -21.49
CA THR A 79 3.45 -0.55 -20.27
C THR A 79 3.10 0.89 -19.94
N ARG A 80 3.31 1.26 -18.68
CA ARG A 80 3.20 2.63 -18.19
C ARG A 80 4.40 2.91 -17.31
N GLU A 81 4.90 4.13 -17.41
CA GLU A 81 5.87 4.64 -16.46
C GLU A 81 5.14 5.30 -15.27
N VAL A 82 5.55 4.97 -14.05
CA VAL A 82 5.01 5.54 -12.80
C VAL A 82 6.16 6.01 -11.90
N PRO A 83 6.03 7.14 -11.20
CA PRO A 83 7.00 7.51 -10.18
C PRO A 83 6.83 6.59 -8.96
N VAL A 84 7.95 6.09 -8.42
CA VAL A 84 7.95 5.14 -7.28
C VAL A 84 8.67 5.69 -6.05
N SER A 85 9.52 6.70 -6.19
CA SER A 85 10.12 7.40 -5.05
C SER A 85 10.60 8.80 -5.40
N VAL A 86 10.61 9.67 -4.40
CA VAL A 86 11.35 10.95 -4.39
C VAL A 86 12.33 10.91 -3.23
N THR A 87 13.61 11.16 -3.48
CA THR A 87 14.70 10.99 -2.50
C THR A 87 15.63 12.19 -2.51
N ARG A 88 15.91 12.77 -1.32
CA ARG A 88 16.93 13.81 -1.16
C ARG A 88 18.33 13.25 -1.45
N GLY A 89 19.15 14.06 -2.11
CA GLY A 89 20.54 13.69 -2.41
C GLY A 89 21.43 13.71 -1.16
N GLU A 90 22.34 12.76 -1.09
CA GLU A 90 23.43 12.71 -0.12
C GLU A 90 24.77 13.13 -0.77
N ALA A 91 25.78 13.43 0.04
CA ALA A 91 27.10 13.76 -0.47
C ALA A 91 27.78 12.54 -1.11
N GLY A 92 28.19 12.67 -2.37
CA GLY A 92 28.89 11.61 -3.11
C GLY A 92 27.91 10.77 -3.93
N THR A 93 27.16 9.89 -3.27
CA THR A 93 26.18 9.01 -3.92
C THR A 93 24.91 8.86 -3.10
N THR A 94 23.77 8.71 -3.78
CA THR A 94 22.47 8.42 -3.18
C THR A 94 21.95 7.09 -3.71
N THR A 95 21.42 6.26 -2.82
CA THR A 95 20.66 5.06 -3.20
C THR A 95 19.19 5.43 -3.32
N LEU A 96 18.57 5.14 -4.47
CA LEU A 96 17.15 5.38 -4.71
C LEU A 96 16.38 4.08 -4.42
N THR A 97 15.36 4.17 -3.59
CA THR A 97 14.64 3.01 -3.07
C THR A 97 13.25 2.89 -3.68
N ASP A 98 13.04 1.82 -4.43
CA ASP A 98 11.71 1.28 -4.73
C ASP A 98 11.26 0.39 -3.56
N ARG A 99 10.00 0.50 -3.14
CA ARG A 99 9.44 -0.21 -1.97
C ARG A 99 8.96 -1.61 -2.29
N LEU A 100 8.97 -1.98 -3.57
CA LEU A 100 8.59 -3.29 -4.09
C LEU A 100 9.81 -4.05 -4.62
N GLN A 101 9.56 -5.25 -5.12
CA GLN A 101 10.57 -6.12 -5.70
C GLN A 101 11.32 -5.37 -6.81
N PRO A 102 12.66 -5.21 -6.69
CA PRO A 102 13.42 -4.44 -7.66
C PRO A 102 13.30 -4.97 -9.08
N LEU A 103 13.06 -4.08 -10.04
CA LEU A 103 13.06 -4.38 -11.47
C LEU A 103 14.50 -4.43 -12.01
N SER A 104 14.65 -4.88 -13.27
CA SER A 104 15.91 -4.72 -14.00
C SER A 104 16.20 -3.25 -14.30
N ALA A 105 17.49 -2.90 -14.42
CA ALA A 105 17.95 -1.52 -14.57
C ALA A 105 17.31 -0.77 -15.77
N ASP A 106 17.00 -1.47 -16.87
CA ASP A 106 16.36 -0.94 -18.07
C ASP A 106 14.89 -0.56 -17.88
N LYS A 107 14.29 -0.95 -16.75
CA LYS A 107 12.92 -0.58 -16.36
C LYS A 107 12.87 0.63 -15.45
N TYR A 108 14.02 1.16 -15.04
CA TYR A 108 14.10 2.36 -14.23
C TYR A 108 14.56 3.56 -15.05
N ARG A 109 14.02 4.72 -14.70
CA ARG A 109 14.48 6.03 -15.18
C ARG A 109 14.63 6.95 -13.98
N VAL A 110 15.68 7.77 -13.99
CA VAL A 110 15.95 8.72 -12.91
C VAL A 110 15.99 10.12 -13.45
N GLU A 111 15.29 11.02 -12.75
CA GLU A 111 15.41 12.46 -12.92
C GLU A 111 16.08 13.08 -11.70
N LYS A 112 16.93 14.07 -11.95
CA LYS A 112 17.58 14.87 -10.93
C LYS A 112 17.11 16.31 -11.01
N TYR A 113 16.79 16.86 -9.84
CA TYR A 113 16.34 18.23 -9.64
C TYR A 113 17.25 18.95 -8.64
N GLN A 114 17.16 20.29 -8.56
CA GLN A 114 17.85 21.09 -7.54
C GLN A 114 16.91 21.38 -6.38
N VAL A 115 17.37 21.18 -5.15
CA VAL A 115 16.62 21.53 -3.93
C VAL A 115 16.30 23.02 -3.87
N ALA A 116 17.16 23.88 -4.43
CA ALA A 116 16.95 25.33 -4.48
C ALA A 116 15.92 25.79 -5.53
N SER A 117 15.47 24.89 -6.41
CA SER A 117 14.45 25.16 -7.42
C SER A 117 13.63 23.88 -7.61
N PRO A 118 12.84 23.49 -6.60
CA PRO A 118 12.09 22.25 -6.62
C PRO A 118 10.95 22.29 -7.65
N GLY A 119 10.58 21.12 -8.15
CA GLY A 119 9.40 20.89 -8.96
C GLY A 119 8.18 20.62 -8.08
N ASP A 120 7.07 20.33 -8.75
CA ASP A 120 5.80 19.87 -8.18
C ASP A 120 5.37 18.72 -9.08
N LEU A 121 5.78 17.51 -8.70
CA LEU A 121 5.71 16.33 -9.56
C LEU A 121 4.28 15.82 -9.72
N ASP A 122 3.48 15.90 -8.67
CA ASP A 122 2.10 15.40 -8.66
C ASP A 122 1.06 16.49 -8.98
N GLY A 123 1.47 17.76 -9.02
CA GLY A 123 0.70 18.90 -9.49
C GLY A 123 -0.33 19.37 -8.48
N ASP A 124 -0.06 19.23 -7.18
CA ASP A 124 -0.97 19.60 -6.10
C ASP A 124 -0.82 21.06 -5.62
N CYS A 125 0.11 21.80 -6.24
CA CYS A 125 0.52 23.17 -5.92
C CYS A 125 1.50 23.31 -4.75
N VAL A 126 2.04 22.22 -4.21
CA VAL A 126 3.11 22.19 -3.22
C VAL A 126 4.35 21.61 -3.87
N ASP A 127 5.53 22.19 -3.64
CA ASP A 127 6.74 21.67 -4.24
C ASP A 127 7.24 20.40 -3.54
N ASP A 128 7.91 19.53 -4.30
CA ASP A 128 8.36 18.19 -3.86
C ASP A 128 9.19 18.24 -2.56
N ILE A 129 9.96 19.32 -2.38
CA ILE A 129 10.86 19.49 -1.23
C ILE A 129 10.09 19.89 0.03
N THR A 130 9.14 20.82 -0.10
CA THR A 130 8.21 21.16 0.98
C THR A 130 7.43 19.93 1.43
N GLU A 131 7.00 19.08 0.50
CA GLU A 131 6.29 17.85 0.82
C GLU A 131 7.18 16.78 1.47
N LEU A 132 8.42 16.60 0.98
CA LEU A 132 9.39 15.70 1.61
C LEU A 132 9.69 16.09 3.06
N ASP A 133 9.84 17.38 3.34
CA ASP A 133 10.05 17.89 4.70
C ASP A 133 8.78 17.82 5.56
N GLY A 134 7.61 17.76 4.89
CA GLY A 134 6.28 17.64 5.48
C GLY A 134 5.67 16.24 5.39
N LEU A 135 6.48 15.19 5.20
CA LEU A 135 6.01 13.80 5.12
C LEU A 135 5.12 13.45 6.32
N GLY A 136 4.01 12.76 6.04
CA GLY A 136 2.95 12.48 7.00
C GLY A 136 1.73 13.37 6.79
N ALA A 137 1.93 14.65 6.45
CA ALA A 137 0.86 15.56 6.05
C ALA A 137 0.71 15.65 4.52
N TYR A 138 1.83 15.48 3.81
CA TYR A 138 1.96 15.55 2.36
C TYR A 138 2.70 14.31 1.83
N HIS A 139 2.74 14.15 0.51
CA HIS A 139 3.57 13.15 -0.13
C HIS A 139 3.80 13.51 -1.62
N PRO A 140 5.06 13.67 -2.08
CA PRO A 140 5.39 14.17 -3.44
C PRO A 140 4.87 13.39 -4.66
N LEU A 141 4.22 12.25 -4.41
CA LEU A 141 3.71 11.33 -5.43
C LEU A 141 2.20 11.16 -5.31
N ASN A 142 1.53 11.96 -4.49
CA ASN A 142 0.13 11.81 -4.18
C ASN A 142 -0.52 13.20 -4.05
N PRO A 143 -1.22 13.67 -5.09
CA PRO A 143 -1.81 15.01 -5.11
C PRO A 143 -3.09 15.11 -4.27
N GLY A 144 -3.28 14.16 -3.35
CA GLY A 144 -4.29 14.20 -2.32
C GLY A 144 -4.04 15.37 -1.40
N LYS A 145 -5.05 16.22 -1.25
CA LYS A 145 -4.98 17.34 -0.29
C LYS A 145 -4.71 16.83 1.11
N LYS A 146 -3.83 17.53 1.84
CA LYS A 146 -3.56 17.23 3.25
C LYS A 146 -4.85 17.12 4.06
N ILE A 147 -4.87 16.11 4.92
CA ILE A 147 -5.97 15.80 5.81
C ILE A 147 -5.40 15.54 7.21
N GLY A 148 -6.14 15.92 8.26
CA GLY A 148 -5.69 15.65 9.62
C GLY A 148 -5.74 14.15 9.92
N VAL A 149 -4.71 13.61 10.59
CA VAL A 149 -4.60 12.17 10.94
C VAL A 149 -5.81 11.62 11.71
N GLY A 150 -6.54 12.49 12.44
CA GLY A 150 -7.79 12.16 13.11
C GLY A 150 -8.98 11.91 12.16
N GLU A 151 -8.75 12.01 10.85
CA GLU A 151 -9.75 11.92 9.80
C GLU A 151 -9.31 10.93 8.71
N GLY A 152 -8.05 10.99 8.30
CA GLY A 152 -7.40 10.10 7.34
C GLY A 152 -5.95 10.52 7.15
N SER A 153 -5.29 9.99 6.12
CA SER A 153 -3.95 10.39 5.70
C SER A 153 -3.79 10.23 4.19
N VAL A 154 -2.83 10.94 3.60
CA VAL A 154 -2.40 10.78 2.20
C VAL A 154 -1.16 9.87 2.09
N VAL A 155 -0.63 9.43 3.23
CA VAL A 155 0.57 8.60 3.32
C VAL A 155 0.51 7.68 4.55
N VAL A 156 1.11 6.50 4.46
CA VAL A 156 1.43 5.67 5.64
C VAL A 156 2.95 5.56 5.75
N ASP A 157 3.53 6.51 6.45
CA ASP A 157 4.98 6.68 6.63
C ASP A 157 5.56 5.79 7.74
N SER A 158 4.72 5.28 8.64
CA SER A 158 5.15 4.47 9.79
C SER A 158 4.09 3.46 10.24
N GLU A 159 4.54 2.45 10.99
CA GLU A 159 3.64 1.50 11.65
C GLU A 159 2.72 2.22 12.67
N GLU A 160 3.18 3.31 13.27
CA GLU A 160 2.37 4.14 14.17
C GLU A 160 1.22 4.84 13.43
N THR A 161 1.48 5.38 12.24
CA THR A 161 0.45 5.95 11.37
C THR A 161 -0.57 4.88 10.98
N PHE A 162 -0.11 3.70 10.54
CA PHE A 162 -0.99 2.57 10.23
C PHE A 162 -1.89 2.21 11.42
N LYS A 163 -1.30 1.99 12.60
CA LYS A 163 -2.01 1.67 13.85
C LYS A 163 -2.95 2.79 14.30
N THR A 164 -2.66 4.04 13.99
CA THR A 164 -3.51 5.18 14.34
C THR A 164 -4.79 5.18 13.51
N LEU A 165 -4.67 4.87 12.21
CA LEU A 165 -5.80 4.83 11.28
C LEU A 165 -6.61 3.54 11.37
N ALA A 166 -5.98 2.43 11.75
CA ALA A 166 -6.59 1.10 11.73
C ALA A 166 -7.81 0.99 12.66
N TYR A 167 -8.81 0.24 12.23
CA TYR A 167 -9.97 -0.11 13.05
C TYR A 167 -9.54 -0.89 14.29
N LYS A 168 -9.95 -0.44 15.49
CA LYS A 168 -9.60 -1.05 16.78
C LYS A 168 -10.80 -1.68 17.49
N GLY A 169 -11.86 -2.00 16.75
CA GLY A 169 -13.09 -2.56 17.33
C GLY A 169 -12.99 -4.06 17.59
N ARG A 170 -14.11 -4.78 17.45
CA ARG A 170 -14.20 -6.20 17.83
C ARG A 170 -13.70 -7.17 16.76
N ALA A 171 -13.17 -6.67 15.64
CA ALA A 171 -12.66 -7.53 14.59
C ALA A 171 -11.39 -8.25 15.07
N PRO A 172 -11.15 -9.50 14.65
CA PRO A 172 -9.95 -10.24 15.03
C PRO A 172 -8.68 -9.73 14.31
N TYR A 173 -8.84 -8.81 13.35
CA TYR A 173 -7.76 -8.20 12.57
C TYR A 173 -7.92 -6.68 12.53
N ASN A 174 -6.79 -5.97 12.43
CA ASN A 174 -6.72 -4.53 12.28
C ASN A 174 -6.57 -4.20 10.80
N PHE A 175 -7.42 -3.33 10.28
CA PHE A 175 -7.37 -2.91 8.88
C PHE A 175 -7.57 -1.39 8.78
N ILE A 176 -6.94 -0.79 7.77
CA ILE A 176 -7.29 0.54 7.27
C ILE A 176 -8.05 0.38 5.96
N LYS A 177 -9.03 1.22 5.73
CA LYS A 177 -9.63 1.41 4.41
C LYS A 177 -8.79 2.41 3.63
N PHE A 178 -8.76 2.25 2.31
CA PHE A 178 -8.22 3.25 1.41
C PHE A 178 -9.16 3.51 0.25
N MET A 179 -9.01 4.68 -0.35
CA MET A 179 -9.69 5.12 -1.55
C MET A 179 -8.65 5.64 -2.54
N ILE A 180 -8.72 5.19 -3.79
CA ILE A 180 -7.94 5.76 -4.88
C ILE A 180 -8.91 6.40 -5.86
N PHE A 181 -8.71 7.67 -6.13
CA PHE A 181 -9.53 8.40 -7.08
C PHE A 181 -8.80 8.54 -8.39
N ASP A 182 -9.57 8.59 -9.48
CA ASP A 182 -9.07 8.84 -10.82
C ASP A 182 -7.97 7.87 -11.30
N LEU A 183 -8.12 6.58 -10.97
CA LEU A 183 -7.12 5.54 -11.27
C LEU A 183 -6.62 5.56 -12.72
N ASP A 184 -7.51 5.87 -13.67
CA ASP A 184 -7.24 5.84 -15.10
C ASP A 184 -7.11 7.25 -15.72
N GLY A 185 -7.28 8.32 -14.93
CA GLY A 185 -7.33 9.72 -15.40
C GLY A 185 -5.98 10.42 -15.54
N GLY A 186 -4.88 9.70 -15.31
CA GLY A 186 -3.51 10.20 -15.46
C GLY A 186 -2.93 10.89 -14.22
N ASN A 187 -3.77 11.34 -13.28
CA ASN A 187 -3.31 11.88 -11.99
C ASN A 187 -4.07 11.25 -10.79
N PRO A 188 -3.87 9.95 -10.52
CA PRO A 188 -4.55 9.26 -9.44
C PRO A 188 -4.04 9.73 -8.08
N TYR A 189 -4.90 9.68 -7.07
CA TYR A 189 -4.52 10.04 -5.70
C TYR A 189 -5.17 9.16 -4.64
N VAL A 190 -4.45 8.95 -3.55
CA VAL A 190 -4.76 7.97 -2.50
C VAL A 190 -5.15 8.68 -1.20
N TYR A 191 -6.20 8.18 -0.56
CA TYR A 191 -6.51 8.49 0.84
C TYR A 191 -6.59 7.21 1.66
N PHE A 192 -5.84 7.16 2.75
CA PHE A 192 -5.98 6.18 3.81
C PHE A 192 -6.98 6.72 4.84
N VAL A 193 -8.05 5.97 5.08
CA VAL A 193 -9.16 6.39 5.93
C VAL A 193 -8.85 6.03 7.38
N ASN A 194 -9.09 6.97 8.30
CA ASN A 194 -9.13 6.64 9.73
C ASN A 194 -10.36 5.76 9.98
N THR A 195 -10.17 4.44 9.88
CA THR A 195 -11.24 3.45 9.85
C THR A 195 -11.81 3.21 11.25
N ASN A 196 -11.03 3.54 12.29
CA ASN A 196 -11.54 3.62 13.65
C ASN A 196 -12.63 4.68 13.80
N LYS A 197 -12.61 5.74 12.99
CA LYS A 197 -13.61 6.81 12.98
C LYS A 197 -14.68 6.62 11.89
N TYR A 198 -14.26 6.25 10.69
CA TYR A 198 -15.13 6.06 9.52
C TYR A 198 -15.11 4.60 9.10
N LEU A 199 -16.08 3.84 9.61
CA LEU A 199 -16.16 2.42 9.28
C LEU A 199 -16.53 2.18 7.80
N ALA A 200 -17.18 3.12 7.11
CA ALA A 200 -17.56 2.97 5.71
C ALA A 200 -16.84 4.01 4.83
N HIS A 201 -16.47 3.61 3.60
CA HIS A 201 -15.83 4.50 2.62
C HIS A 201 -16.72 5.72 2.29
N ASP A 202 -18.02 5.50 2.07
CA ASP A 202 -18.96 6.56 1.69
C ASP A 202 -19.05 7.65 2.77
N THR A 203 -19.02 7.27 4.05
CA THR A 203 -19.06 8.24 5.17
C THR A 203 -17.83 9.15 5.18
N PHE A 204 -16.66 8.63 4.80
CA PHE A 204 -15.46 9.43 4.65
C PHE A 204 -15.59 10.35 3.44
N ALA A 205 -15.96 9.82 2.27
CA ALA A 205 -16.07 10.57 1.02
C ALA A 205 -17.06 11.74 1.12
N ASP A 206 -18.24 11.51 1.72
CA ASP A 206 -19.27 12.52 1.93
C ASP A 206 -18.78 13.67 2.81
N LYS A 207 -18.05 13.35 3.89
CA LYS A 207 -17.58 14.37 4.85
C LYS A 207 -16.43 15.21 4.31
N TRP A 208 -15.54 14.60 3.54
CA TRP A 208 -14.36 15.28 2.98
C TRP A 208 -14.63 15.98 1.65
N HIS A 209 -15.91 16.03 1.22
CA HIS A 209 -16.35 16.64 -0.04
C HIS A 209 -15.49 16.19 -1.22
N ASN A 210 -15.09 14.92 -1.20
CA ASN A 210 -14.29 14.33 -2.25
C ASN A 210 -15.10 13.25 -2.97
N PRO A 211 -16.25 13.62 -3.58
CA PRO A 211 -17.05 12.65 -4.30
C PRO A 211 -16.26 12.15 -5.51
N PRO A 212 -16.45 10.88 -5.91
CA PRO A 212 -15.97 10.38 -7.18
C PRO A 212 -16.29 11.38 -8.30
N ARG A 213 -15.28 11.79 -9.08
CA ARG A 213 -15.53 12.63 -10.26
C ARG A 213 -16.33 11.81 -11.27
N ALA A 214 -17.35 12.41 -11.88
CA ALA A 214 -18.12 11.74 -12.92
C ALA A 214 -17.19 11.32 -14.07
N GLY A 215 -17.21 10.04 -14.45
CA GLY A 215 -16.32 9.48 -15.46
C GLY A 215 -14.92 9.07 -14.97
N SER A 216 -14.60 9.28 -13.69
CA SER A 216 -13.36 8.78 -13.07
C SER A 216 -13.54 7.41 -12.44
N THR A 217 -12.49 6.59 -12.48
CA THR A 217 -12.44 5.30 -11.79
C THR A 217 -12.06 5.51 -10.33
N THR A 218 -12.97 5.23 -9.41
CA THR A 218 -12.67 5.23 -7.96
C THR A 218 -12.54 3.80 -7.45
N VAL A 219 -11.41 3.51 -6.83
CA VAL A 219 -11.10 2.23 -6.19
C VAL A 219 -11.34 2.34 -4.69
N TYR A 220 -11.93 1.29 -4.15
CA TYR A 220 -12.13 1.12 -2.71
C TYR A 220 -11.40 -0.15 -2.30
N GLY A 221 -10.61 -0.06 -1.24
CA GLY A 221 -9.91 -1.20 -0.70
C GLY A 221 -9.77 -1.17 0.81
N GLU A 222 -9.23 -2.27 1.31
CA GLU A 222 -8.81 -2.49 2.69
C GLU A 222 -7.36 -2.95 2.68
N MET A 223 -6.58 -2.50 3.66
CA MET A 223 -5.19 -2.85 3.88
C MET A 223 -5.05 -3.37 5.31
N GLU A 224 -4.38 -4.51 5.45
CA GLU A 224 -4.16 -5.25 6.67
C GLU A 224 -2.67 -5.53 6.85
N TYR A 225 -2.26 -5.79 8.09
CA TYR A 225 -0.90 -6.25 8.39
C TYR A 225 -0.97 -7.61 9.09
N SER A 226 -0.32 -8.61 8.48
CA SER A 226 -0.25 -9.97 8.97
C SER A 226 1.17 -10.29 9.47
N PRO A 227 1.44 -10.17 10.79
CA PRO A 227 2.80 -10.27 11.35
C PRO A 227 3.42 -11.68 11.25
N ASN A 228 2.60 -12.71 11.07
CA ASN A 228 3.04 -14.11 11.06
C ASN A 228 3.17 -14.71 9.65
N VAL A 229 2.93 -13.91 8.61
CA VAL A 229 3.05 -14.33 7.21
C VAL A 229 4.46 -14.02 6.74
N VAL A 230 5.06 -14.93 5.99
CA VAL A 230 6.39 -14.74 5.39
C VAL A 230 6.22 -13.99 4.07
N ALA A 231 6.91 -12.86 3.92
CA ALA A 231 6.95 -12.07 2.69
C ALA A 231 7.76 -12.77 1.59
N SER A 232 7.67 -12.28 0.35
CA SER A 232 8.39 -12.83 -0.80
C SER A 232 9.92 -12.78 -0.65
N ASP A 233 10.43 -11.82 0.12
CA ASP A 233 11.85 -11.69 0.46
C ASP A 233 12.31 -12.58 1.63
N GLY A 234 11.39 -13.33 2.24
CA GLY A 234 11.62 -14.22 3.37
C GLY A 234 11.52 -13.57 4.75
N SER A 235 11.25 -12.27 4.83
CA SER A 235 10.99 -11.58 6.10
C SER A 235 9.63 -11.95 6.70
N LEU A 236 9.45 -11.75 8.00
CA LEU A 236 8.15 -11.92 8.66
C LEU A 236 7.38 -10.60 8.65
N GLY A 237 6.09 -10.69 8.34
CA GLY A 237 5.17 -9.57 8.37
C GLY A 237 4.86 -9.04 6.97
N VAL A 238 3.63 -9.25 6.52
CA VAL A 238 3.15 -8.81 5.21
C VAL A 238 2.05 -7.77 5.39
N TYR A 239 2.20 -6.62 4.76
CA TYR A 239 1.06 -5.76 4.45
C TYR A 239 0.33 -6.34 3.26
N HIS A 240 -0.97 -6.49 3.35
CA HIS A 240 -1.76 -6.97 2.22
C HIS A 240 -3.01 -6.17 2.03
N PHE A 241 -3.40 -5.99 0.78
CA PHE A 241 -4.60 -5.26 0.43
C PHE A 241 -5.59 -6.12 -0.33
N THR A 242 -6.85 -5.75 -0.18
CA THR A 242 -7.96 -6.35 -0.87
C THR A 242 -8.81 -5.25 -1.48
N LEU A 243 -9.24 -5.47 -2.72
CA LEU A 243 -10.12 -4.56 -3.43
C LEU A 243 -11.58 -5.00 -3.25
N LEU A 244 -12.49 -4.06 -3.00
CA LEU A 244 -13.89 -4.36 -2.65
C LEU A 244 -14.72 -4.90 -3.83
N ARG A 245 -14.21 -4.78 -5.05
CA ARG A 245 -14.84 -5.25 -6.29
C ARG A 245 -13.82 -6.02 -7.12
N GLY A 246 -14.27 -6.76 -8.13
CA GLY A 246 -13.37 -7.37 -9.09
C GLY A 246 -12.67 -6.29 -9.91
N TRP A 247 -11.35 -6.32 -9.95
CA TRP A 247 -10.50 -5.48 -10.79
C TRP A 247 -9.66 -6.37 -11.70
N THR A 248 -9.27 -5.85 -12.85
CA THR A 248 -8.33 -6.56 -13.73
C THR A 248 -6.95 -6.67 -13.08
N TYR A 249 -6.14 -7.62 -13.53
CA TYR A 249 -4.74 -7.74 -13.11
C TYR A 249 -4.00 -6.40 -13.23
N TRP A 250 -4.12 -5.72 -14.38
CA TRP A 250 -3.44 -4.46 -14.67
C TRP A 250 -3.86 -3.33 -13.74
N GLN A 251 -5.13 -3.28 -13.35
CA GLN A 251 -5.62 -2.30 -12.38
C GLN A 251 -5.13 -2.63 -10.97
N ALA A 252 -5.14 -3.91 -10.57
CA ALA A 252 -4.57 -4.33 -9.28
C ALA A 252 -3.06 -4.02 -9.20
N HIS A 253 -2.31 -4.24 -10.28
CA HIS A 253 -0.91 -3.88 -10.37
C HIS A 253 -0.71 -2.36 -10.27
N HIS A 254 -1.56 -1.55 -10.91
CA HIS A 254 -1.49 -0.09 -10.75
C HIS A 254 -1.75 0.35 -9.31
N VAL A 255 -2.76 -0.23 -8.67
CA VAL A 255 -3.08 0.03 -7.27
C VAL A 255 -1.91 -0.35 -6.36
N ASN A 256 -1.26 -1.48 -6.63
CA ASN A 256 -0.07 -1.93 -5.90
C ASN A 256 1.06 -0.90 -5.96
N GLU A 257 1.36 -0.34 -7.13
CA GLU A 257 2.37 0.71 -7.28
C GLU A 257 2.00 2.01 -6.54
N LEU A 258 0.73 2.44 -6.65
CA LEU A 258 0.27 3.66 -5.96
C LEU A 258 0.31 3.51 -4.44
N LEU A 259 -0.09 2.34 -3.92
CA LEU A 259 -0.01 2.04 -2.49
C LEU A 259 1.45 1.97 -2.05
N ALA A 260 2.32 1.30 -2.81
CA ALA A 260 3.73 1.20 -2.48
C ALA A 260 4.43 2.55 -2.45
N ALA A 261 4.15 3.41 -3.44
CA ALA A 261 4.67 4.76 -3.53
C ALA A 261 4.21 5.64 -2.35
N THR A 262 2.99 5.44 -1.83
CA THR A 262 2.39 6.23 -0.74
C THR A 262 2.49 5.58 0.64
N MET A 263 3.21 4.47 0.75
CA MET A 263 3.46 3.77 2.01
C MET A 263 4.96 3.55 2.24
N PRO A 264 5.73 4.60 2.60
CA PRO A 264 7.15 4.46 2.92
C PRO A 264 7.48 3.46 4.03
N VAL A 265 6.48 3.04 4.83
CA VAL A 265 6.60 1.97 5.84
C VAL A 265 6.90 0.59 5.23
N LEU A 266 6.69 0.39 3.93
CA LEU A 266 6.89 -0.90 3.27
C LEU A 266 8.37 -1.20 3.04
N GLU A 267 8.70 -2.49 3.18
CA GLU A 267 10.03 -3.05 2.96
C GLU A 267 9.89 -4.30 2.08
N ASN A 268 9.48 -4.14 0.82
CA ASN A 268 9.23 -5.25 -0.11
C ASN A 268 8.28 -6.34 0.44
N ASN A 269 7.31 -5.92 1.26
CA ASN A 269 6.40 -6.80 1.97
C ASN A 269 4.93 -6.45 1.73
N LEU A 270 4.60 -5.94 0.54
CA LEU A 270 3.23 -5.69 0.09
C LEU A 270 2.74 -6.86 -0.77
N ALA A 271 1.52 -7.32 -0.50
CA ALA A 271 0.85 -8.35 -1.29
C ALA A 271 -0.60 -7.98 -1.62
N TYR A 272 -1.13 -8.54 -2.69
CA TYR A 272 -2.52 -8.40 -3.11
C TYR A 272 -3.30 -9.67 -2.80
N ARG A 273 -4.37 -9.55 -2.01
CA ARG A 273 -5.31 -10.64 -1.75
C ARG A 273 -6.62 -10.40 -2.53
N PRO A 274 -6.85 -11.11 -3.64
CA PRO A 274 -8.05 -10.93 -4.44
C PRO A 274 -9.30 -11.49 -3.74
N ARG A 275 -10.32 -10.65 -3.54
CA ARG A 275 -11.66 -11.07 -3.05
C ARG A 275 -12.39 -11.95 -4.05
N ILE A 276 -12.15 -11.73 -5.34
CA ILE A 276 -12.74 -12.48 -6.45
C ILE A 276 -11.57 -12.94 -7.31
N LYS A 277 -11.32 -14.25 -7.33
CA LYS A 277 -10.29 -14.83 -8.19
C LYS A 277 -10.73 -14.70 -9.66
N PRO A 278 -9.82 -14.30 -10.57
CA PRO A 278 -10.10 -14.37 -12.00
C PRO A 278 -10.39 -15.82 -12.41
N LEU A 279 -11.18 -16.01 -13.47
CA LEU A 279 -11.42 -17.35 -14.02
C LEU A 279 -10.07 -17.97 -14.42
N ALA A 280 -9.83 -19.23 -14.07
CA ALA A 280 -8.52 -19.87 -14.25
C ALA A 280 -7.95 -19.85 -15.69
N ASN A 281 -8.82 -19.71 -16.70
CA ASN A 281 -8.46 -19.63 -18.11
C ASN A 281 -8.45 -18.19 -18.67
N SER A 282 -8.65 -17.18 -17.83
CA SER A 282 -8.58 -15.78 -18.24
C SER A 282 -7.12 -15.32 -18.38
N PRO A 283 -6.81 -14.37 -19.28
CA PRO A 283 -5.49 -13.75 -19.35
C PRO A 283 -5.02 -13.21 -18.00
N GLU A 284 -5.94 -12.71 -17.18
CA GLU A 284 -5.68 -12.19 -15.83
C GLU A 284 -5.21 -13.26 -14.86
N ALA A 285 -5.73 -14.49 -14.96
CA ALA A 285 -5.27 -15.62 -14.14
C ALA A 285 -3.93 -16.20 -14.61
N GLN A 286 -3.51 -15.88 -15.83
CA GLN A 286 -2.25 -16.35 -16.42
C GLN A 286 -1.11 -15.34 -16.28
N HIS A 287 -1.40 -14.12 -15.82
CA HIS A 287 -0.40 -13.10 -15.61
C HIS A 287 0.12 -13.15 -14.18
N SER A 288 1.43 -13.20 -14.05
CA SER A 288 2.14 -13.12 -12.78
C SER A 288 3.46 -12.41 -13.01
N ASP A 289 3.79 -11.48 -12.13
CA ASP A 289 5.13 -10.94 -11.98
C ASP A 289 5.48 -10.85 -10.48
N ASP A 290 6.74 -10.63 -10.19
CA ASP A 290 7.24 -10.64 -8.81
C ASP A 290 6.90 -9.35 -8.03
N ARG A 291 6.30 -8.33 -8.66
CA ARG A 291 5.90 -7.07 -8.00
C ARG A 291 4.48 -7.10 -7.47
N LEU A 292 3.54 -7.70 -8.20
CA LEU A 292 2.19 -7.96 -7.70
C LEU A 292 2.14 -9.37 -7.07
N VAL A 293 2.66 -9.49 -5.86
CA VAL A 293 2.63 -10.74 -5.10
C VAL A 293 1.19 -11.08 -4.71
N ILE A 294 0.66 -12.21 -5.19
CA ILE A 294 -0.67 -12.69 -4.81
C ILE A 294 -0.58 -13.43 -3.47
N LEU A 295 -1.38 -13.00 -2.50
CA LEU A 295 -1.51 -13.67 -1.21
C LEU A 295 -2.75 -14.55 -1.21
N GLU A 296 -2.56 -15.84 -0.94
CA GLU A 296 -3.62 -16.83 -0.88
C GLU A 296 -4.09 -17.07 0.57
N ASP A 297 -5.28 -17.66 0.73
CA ASP A 297 -5.84 -17.91 2.06
C ASP A 297 -5.00 -18.94 2.84
N GLU A 298 -4.38 -19.88 2.14
CA GLU A 298 -3.45 -20.86 2.70
C GLU A 298 -2.19 -20.20 3.29
N ASP A 299 -1.76 -19.05 2.76
CA ASP A 299 -0.61 -18.31 3.27
C ASP A 299 -0.94 -17.59 4.60
N LEU A 300 -2.19 -17.13 4.74
CA LEU A 300 -2.71 -16.49 5.95
C LEU A 300 -3.00 -17.50 7.07
N HIS A 301 -3.38 -18.72 6.68
CA HIS A 301 -3.84 -19.76 7.59
C HIS A 301 -3.20 -21.11 7.27
N PRO A 302 -1.86 -21.23 7.37
CA PRO A 302 -1.14 -22.44 6.95
C PRO A 302 -1.54 -23.68 7.76
N ASP A 303 -2.03 -23.49 8.98
CA ASP A 303 -2.44 -24.57 9.89
C ASP A 303 -3.95 -24.90 9.82
N VAL A 304 -4.73 -24.18 9.03
CA VAL A 304 -6.19 -24.39 8.91
C VAL A 304 -6.48 -25.20 7.66
N ALA A 305 -6.46 -26.53 7.80
CA ALA A 305 -6.78 -27.43 6.69
C ALA A 305 -8.26 -27.41 6.27
N PHE A 306 -9.17 -26.91 7.12
CA PHE A 306 -10.61 -26.80 6.84
C PHE A 306 -11.30 -25.79 7.79
N VAL A 307 -12.37 -25.15 7.32
CA VAL A 307 -13.23 -24.30 8.16
C VAL A 307 -14.46 -25.09 8.61
N PRO A 308 -14.66 -25.34 9.92
CA PRO A 308 -15.86 -26.01 10.40
C PRO A 308 -17.05 -25.03 10.39
N LEU A 309 -17.98 -25.18 9.44
CA LEU A 309 -19.17 -24.32 9.36
C LEU A 309 -20.25 -24.67 10.40
N ASN A 310 -20.22 -25.88 10.96
CA ASN A 310 -21.11 -26.32 12.04
C ASN A 310 -20.30 -27.15 13.05
N GLN A 311 -19.78 -26.51 14.10
CA GLN A 311 -19.00 -27.18 15.14
C GLN A 311 -19.92 -28.03 16.05
N ALA A 312 -19.98 -29.32 15.77
CA ALA A 312 -20.66 -30.33 16.57
C ALA A 312 -19.99 -31.70 16.40
N GLU A 313 -20.34 -32.66 17.24
CA GLU A 313 -19.91 -34.05 17.06
C GLU A 313 -20.85 -34.77 16.09
N GLY A 314 -20.29 -35.40 15.05
CA GLY A 314 -21.00 -36.21 14.08
C GLY A 314 -20.29 -37.54 13.84
N TYR A 315 -21.03 -38.56 13.41
CA TYR A 315 -20.49 -39.88 13.08
C TYR A 315 -21.09 -40.38 11.78
N GLY A 316 -20.28 -41.03 10.94
CA GLY A 316 -20.72 -41.54 9.64
C GLY A 316 -19.59 -42.21 8.87
N LEU A 317 -19.88 -42.60 7.63
CA LEU A 317 -18.93 -43.23 6.71
C LEU A 317 -18.35 -42.19 5.77
N LEU A 318 -17.03 -42.00 5.82
CA LEU A 318 -16.35 -41.08 4.91
C LEU A 318 -16.45 -41.59 3.46
N ARG A 319 -17.01 -40.78 2.56
CA ARG A 319 -17.16 -41.16 1.14
C ARG A 319 -16.83 -39.97 0.23
N LEU A 320 -15.88 -40.17 -0.68
CA LEU A 320 -15.64 -39.25 -1.80
C LEU A 320 -16.76 -39.43 -2.83
N MET A 321 -17.40 -38.32 -3.18
CA MET A 321 -18.53 -38.29 -4.11
C MET A 321 -18.04 -37.97 -5.51
N GLU A 322 -18.44 -38.80 -6.48
CA GLU A 322 -18.23 -38.55 -7.91
C GLU A 322 -19.51 -37.98 -8.54
N ASP A 323 -19.41 -37.47 -9.78
CA ASP A 323 -20.57 -36.95 -10.51
C ASP A 323 -21.66 -38.01 -10.67
N GLY A 324 -22.86 -37.71 -10.18
CA GLY A 324 -24.02 -38.61 -10.22
C GLY A 324 -24.13 -39.58 -9.04
N ASP A 325 -23.18 -39.56 -8.08
CA ASP A 325 -23.33 -40.31 -6.84
C ASP A 325 -24.44 -39.72 -5.96
N GLU A 326 -25.27 -40.59 -5.40
CA GLU A 326 -26.26 -40.22 -4.39
C GLU A 326 -25.74 -40.63 -2.99
N PRO A 327 -25.59 -39.67 -2.06
CA PRO A 327 -25.10 -39.98 -0.73
C PRO A 327 -26.22 -40.57 0.13
N ARG A 328 -25.83 -41.40 1.09
CA ARG A 328 -26.76 -41.95 2.08
C ARG A 328 -26.78 -41.08 3.33
N PRO A 329 -27.83 -41.15 4.15
CA PRO A 329 -27.89 -40.41 5.42
C PRO A 329 -26.75 -40.69 6.41
N ILE A 330 -26.06 -41.83 6.29
CA ILE A 330 -24.91 -42.19 7.13
C ILE A 330 -23.57 -41.69 6.58
N ASP A 331 -23.54 -41.21 5.32
CA ASP A 331 -22.28 -40.83 4.69
C ASP A 331 -21.83 -39.45 5.23
N ILE A 332 -20.53 -39.30 5.46
CA ILE A 332 -19.84 -38.01 5.52
C ILE A 332 -19.33 -37.77 4.11
N ALA A 333 -20.09 -37.01 3.33
CA ALA A 333 -19.87 -36.84 1.91
C ALA A 333 -18.76 -35.80 1.66
N ILE A 334 -17.74 -36.17 0.88
CA ILE A 334 -16.69 -35.26 0.41
C ILE A 334 -17.01 -34.85 -1.04
N TYR A 335 -17.27 -33.57 -1.27
CA TYR A 335 -17.59 -33.02 -2.59
C TYR A 335 -16.49 -32.08 -3.09
N LYS A 336 -16.12 -32.23 -4.37
CA LYS A 336 -15.25 -31.25 -5.05
C LYS A 336 -15.95 -29.90 -5.29
N SER A 337 -17.26 -29.93 -5.46
CA SER A 337 -18.11 -28.74 -5.52
C SER A 337 -19.48 -29.08 -4.94
N LEU A 338 -20.09 -28.16 -4.20
CA LEU A 338 -21.40 -28.42 -3.59
C LEU A 338 -22.46 -28.65 -4.67
N PRO A 339 -23.26 -29.74 -4.57
CA PRO A 339 -24.40 -29.93 -5.46
C PRO A 339 -25.48 -28.87 -5.18
N ASN A 340 -26.29 -28.58 -6.19
CA ASN A 340 -27.38 -27.60 -6.06
C ASN A 340 -28.41 -28.01 -4.99
N ASP A 341 -28.61 -29.32 -4.82
CA ASP A 341 -29.42 -29.88 -3.75
C ASP A 341 -28.50 -30.56 -2.75
N LEU A 342 -28.56 -30.14 -1.48
CA LEU A 342 -27.83 -30.78 -0.39
C LEU A 342 -28.70 -31.86 0.27
N PRO A 343 -28.46 -33.14 -0.03
CA PRO A 343 -29.19 -34.24 0.59
C PRO A 343 -28.85 -34.35 2.09
N ARG A 344 -29.74 -35.00 2.84
CA ARG A 344 -29.49 -35.29 4.26
C ARG A 344 -28.39 -36.34 4.39
N VAL A 345 -27.28 -35.94 4.96
CA VAL A 345 -26.07 -36.74 5.20
C VAL A 345 -25.60 -36.56 6.64
N ALA A 346 -24.71 -37.42 7.11
CA ALA A 346 -24.13 -37.34 8.45
C ALA A 346 -23.14 -36.18 8.59
N GLY A 347 -22.57 -35.73 7.46
CA GLY A 347 -21.74 -34.55 7.36
C GLY A 347 -21.36 -34.25 5.91
N THR A 348 -20.91 -33.02 5.66
CA THR A 348 -20.44 -32.58 4.35
C THR A 348 -19.07 -31.94 4.50
N ILE A 349 -18.11 -32.38 3.68
CA ILE A 349 -16.80 -31.74 3.52
C ILE A 349 -16.71 -31.31 2.07
N THR A 350 -16.23 -30.10 1.79
CA THR A 350 -16.08 -29.64 0.42
C THR A 350 -14.83 -28.78 0.24
N THR A 351 -14.31 -28.76 -0.99
CA THR A 351 -13.16 -27.93 -1.38
C THR A 351 -13.56 -26.51 -1.76
N ILE A 352 -14.85 -26.15 -1.71
CA ILE A 352 -15.36 -24.79 -1.95
C ILE A 352 -15.99 -24.30 -0.63
N PRO A 353 -15.52 -23.17 -0.05
CA PRO A 353 -16.06 -22.64 1.21
C PRO A 353 -17.56 -22.36 1.20
#